data_AF-A0A920YTM3-F1
#
_entry.id   AF-A0A920YTM3-F1
#
_cell.length_a   1.000
_cell.length_b   1.000
_cell.length_c   1.000
_cell.angle_alpha   90.00
_cell.angle_beta   90.00
_cell.angle_gamma   90.00
#
_symmetry.space_group_name_H-M   'P 1'
#
loop_
_entity.id
_entity.type
_entity.pdbx_description
1 polymer ?
#
loop_
_entity_poly.entity_id
_entity_poly.type
_entity_poly.pdbx_seq_one_letter_code
_entity_poly.pdbx_strand_id
1 'polypeptide(L)'
;MVIKKEILMASALFLALLAAITLIGYCKSINAFAGSVGTTSATANFYVSPEGSDSNPGTLEQPVKTINKAKEVVRNLTDGLEGDIIVWLRGGRAYALEDTLVFTEERLR
;
A
#
# COMPACT_ATOMS: atom_id res chain seq x y z
N MET A 1 27.49 -37.91 39.67
CA MET A 1 26.29 -37.72 38.81
C MET A 1 25.82 -36.27 38.84
N VAL A 2 26.73 -35.31 38.68
CA VAL A 2 26.43 -33.85 38.75
C VAL A 2 26.81 -33.18 37.42
N ILE A 3 27.95 -33.56 36.83
CA ILE A 3 28.45 -33.03 35.54
C ILE A 3 27.50 -33.30 34.35
N LYS A 4 26.75 -34.42 34.34
CA LYS A 4 25.81 -34.73 33.24
C LYS A 4 24.57 -33.81 33.22
N LYS A 5 24.18 -33.22 34.36
CA LYS A 5 22.97 -32.39 34.48
C LYS A 5 23.23 -30.95 34.01
N GLU A 6 24.41 -30.41 34.31
CA GLU A 6 24.86 -29.08 33.86
C GLU A 6 25.03 -29.01 32.33
N ILE A 7 25.60 -30.06 31.73
CA ILE A 7 25.79 -30.16 30.26
C ILE A 7 24.44 -30.29 29.53
N LEU A 8 23.46 -30.97 30.14
CA LEU A 8 22.12 -31.13 29.58
C LEU A 8 21.34 -29.81 29.61
N MET A 9 21.50 -28.99 30.65
CA MET A 9 20.85 -27.68 30.77
C MET A 9 21.44 -26.64 29.81
N ALA A 10 22.76 -26.66 29.56
CA ALA A 10 23.42 -25.73 28.64
C ALA A 10 23.05 -25.97 27.15
N SER A 11 22.81 -27.22 26.75
CA SER A 11 22.40 -27.59 25.37
C SER A 11 20.99 -27.13 25.02
N ALA A 12 20.05 -27.21 25.98
CA ALA A 12 18.67 -26.76 25.79
C ALA A 12 18.55 -25.23 25.67
N LEU A 13 19.42 -24.47 26.36
CA LEU A 13 19.47 -23.01 26.24
C LEU A 13 20.04 -22.55 24.88
N PHE A 14 21.00 -23.31 24.32
CA PHE A 14 21.64 -22.97 23.05
C PHE A 14 20.73 -23.24 21.84
N LEU A 15 19.89 -24.27 21.91
CA LEU A 15 18.86 -24.57 20.89
C LEU A 15 17.70 -23.57 20.90
N ALA A 16 17.34 -23.00 22.06
CA ALA A 16 16.30 -21.97 22.15
C ALA A 16 16.74 -20.60 21.59
N LEU A 17 18.04 -20.29 21.63
CA LEU A 17 18.60 -19.04 21.11
C LEU A 17 18.60 -19.00 19.56
N LEU A 18 18.78 -20.14 18.91
CA LEU A 18 18.80 -20.25 17.44
C LEU A 18 17.41 -20.02 16.80
N ALA A 19 16.33 -20.32 17.51
CA ALA A 19 14.96 -20.13 17.03
C ALA A 19 14.46 -18.67 17.12
N ALA A 20 15.08 -17.82 17.95
CA ALA A 20 14.73 -16.40 18.06
C ALA A 20 15.42 -15.52 17.01
N ILE A 21 16.55 -15.99 16.43
CA ILE A 21 17.35 -15.24 15.45
C ILE A 21 16.78 -15.37 14.02
N THR A 22 15.94 -16.36 13.74
CA THR A 22 15.35 -16.57 12.40
C THR A 22 14.15 -15.67 12.08
N LEU A 23 13.69 -14.81 13.00
CA LEU A 23 12.57 -13.88 12.74
C LEU A 23 13.01 -12.46 12.33
N ILE A 24 14.30 -12.11 12.44
CA ILE A 24 14.83 -10.76 12.14
C ILE A 24 15.53 -10.71 10.77
N GLY A 25 15.67 -11.85 10.08
CA GLY A 25 16.50 -11.99 8.86
C GLY A 25 15.82 -11.72 7.52
N TYR A 26 14.51 -11.48 7.44
CA TYR A 26 13.82 -11.35 6.14
C TYR A 26 13.67 -9.93 5.60
N CYS A 27 14.17 -8.89 6.29
CA CYS A 27 14.04 -7.51 5.81
C CYS A 27 15.38 -6.75 5.80
N LYS A 28 16.45 -7.36 5.30
CA LYS A 28 17.65 -6.63 4.87
C LYS A 28 18.19 -7.18 3.57
N SER A 29 17.65 -6.69 2.45
CA SER A 29 18.40 -6.08 1.34
C SER A 29 17.51 -6.02 0.09
N ILE A 30 16.64 -5.01 0.02
CA ILE A 30 16.07 -4.61 -1.26
C ILE A 30 17.05 -3.59 -1.83
N ASN A 31 17.81 -3.98 -2.85
CA ASN A 31 18.76 -3.07 -3.50
C ASN A 31 17.97 -1.91 -4.14
N ALA A 32 18.27 -0.68 -3.71
CA ALA A 32 17.71 0.52 -4.31
C ALA A 32 18.26 0.69 -5.73
N PHE A 33 17.43 0.41 -6.73
CA PHE A 33 17.75 0.71 -8.12
C PHE A 33 17.54 2.21 -8.35
N ALA A 34 18.63 2.99 -8.24
CA ALA A 34 18.66 4.39 -8.63
C ALA A 34 18.80 4.49 -10.16
N GLY A 35 17.73 4.14 -10.88
CA GLY A 35 17.58 4.51 -12.27
C GLY A 35 17.05 5.94 -12.34
N SER A 36 17.74 6.81 -13.08
CA SER A 36 17.17 8.08 -13.56
C SER A 36 16.01 7.75 -14.48
N VAL A 37 14.80 7.63 -13.90
CA VAL A 37 13.55 7.53 -14.65
C VAL A 37 13.43 8.85 -15.40
N GLY A 38 13.60 8.80 -16.73
CA GLY A 38 13.22 9.92 -17.58
C GLY A 38 11.78 10.29 -17.26
N THR A 39 11.47 11.58 -17.26
CA THR A 39 10.16 12.15 -16.91
C THR A 39 9.08 11.63 -17.86
N THR A 40 8.67 10.38 -17.70
CA THR A 40 7.36 9.93 -18.11
C THR A 40 6.44 10.75 -17.24
N SER A 41 5.73 11.70 -17.84
CA SER A 41 4.59 12.35 -17.19
C SER A 41 3.80 11.25 -16.50
N ALA A 42 3.90 11.19 -15.18
CA ALA A 42 3.53 10.02 -14.42
C ALA A 42 2.01 9.98 -14.39
N THR A 43 1.42 9.18 -15.28
CA THR A 43 -0.02 8.96 -15.28
C THR A 43 -0.38 8.23 -13.99
N ALA A 44 -1.05 8.93 -13.08
CA ALA A 44 -1.50 8.35 -11.82
C ALA A 44 -2.78 7.54 -12.08
N ASN A 45 -2.70 6.22 -11.94
CA ASN A 45 -3.87 5.34 -12.06
C ASN A 45 -4.47 5.10 -10.67
N PHE A 46 -5.77 5.35 -10.53
CA PHE A 46 -6.52 5.18 -9.28
C PHE A 46 -7.78 4.34 -9.52
N TYR A 47 -8.11 3.42 -8.62
CA TYR A 47 -9.17 2.42 -8.86
C TYR A 47 -10.29 2.50 -7.83
N VAL A 48 -11.54 2.42 -8.31
CA VAL A 48 -12.76 2.43 -7.49
C VAL A 48 -13.60 1.20 -7.82
N SER A 49 -14.14 0.54 -6.81
CA SER A 49 -14.97 -0.67 -6.94
C SER A 49 -16.05 -0.70 -5.87
N PRO A 50 -17.31 -1.09 -6.16
CA PRO A 50 -18.37 -1.17 -5.15
C PRO A 50 -18.07 -2.20 -4.04
N GLU A 51 -17.24 -3.19 -4.34
CA GLU A 51 -16.79 -4.24 -3.41
C GLU A 51 -15.45 -3.88 -2.71
N GLY A 52 -14.92 -2.67 -2.95
CA GLY A 52 -13.71 -2.15 -2.31
C GLY A 52 -13.95 -1.61 -0.90
N SER A 53 -12.95 -0.88 -0.38
CA SER A 53 -13.03 -0.17 0.91
C SER A 53 -12.36 1.19 0.82
N ASP A 54 -12.96 2.24 1.39
CA ASP A 54 -12.36 3.59 1.41
C ASP A 54 -11.12 3.72 2.30
N SER A 55 -10.81 2.68 3.08
CA SER A 55 -9.54 2.53 3.79
C SER A 55 -8.40 2.03 2.89
N ASN A 56 -8.70 1.58 1.67
CA ASN A 56 -7.71 1.02 0.77
C ASN A 56 -6.89 2.13 0.08
N PRO A 57 -5.67 1.82 -0.38
CA PRO A 57 -4.82 2.78 -1.08
C PRO A 57 -5.32 3.17 -2.49
N GLY A 58 -6.31 2.46 -3.05
CA GLY A 58 -6.85 2.76 -4.38
C GLY A 58 -6.04 2.17 -5.54
N THR A 59 -5.33 1.05 -5.29
CA THR A 59 -4.64 0.28 -6.33
C THR A 59 -5.58 -0.70 -7.02
N LEU A 60 -5.10 -1.37 -8.07
CA LEU A 60 -5.88 -2.38 -8.79
C LEU A 60 -6.31 -3.54 -7.87
N GLU A 61 -5.44 -3.96 -6.96
CA GLU A 61 -5.66 -5.07 -6.01
C GLU A 61 -6.50 -4.61 -4.81
N GLN A 62 -6.34 -3.36 -4.40
CA GLN A 62 -7.02 -2.76 -3.26
C GLN A 62 -7.71 -1.45 -3.68
N PRO A 63 -8.83 -1.53 -4.42
CA PRO A 63 -9.56 -0.35 -4.86
C PRO A 63 -10.31 0.31 -3.71
N VAL A 64 -10.54 1.62 -3.81
CA VAL A 64 -11.45 2.31 -2.89
C VAL A 64 -12.91 1.98 -3.22
N LYS A 65 -13.83 2.25 -2.29
CA LYS A 65 -15.24 1.91 -2.46
C LYS A 65 -16.03 3.00 -3.16
N THR A 66 -15.81 4.25 -2.77
CA THR A 66 -16.68 5.37 -3.13
C THR A 66 -16.03 6.34 -4.09
N ILE A 67 -16.86 6.94 -4.95
CA ILE A 67 -16.45 8.02 -5.86
C ILE A 67 -16.07 9.27 -5.06
N ASN A 68 -16.72 9.51 -3.91
CA ASN A 68 -16.38 10.63 -3.02
C ASN A 68 -14.95 10.51 -2.50
N LYS A 69 -14.53 9.30 -2.08
CA LYS A 69 -13.14 9.09 -1.65
C LYS A 69 -12.15 9.30 -2.79
N ALA A 70 -12.47 8.85 -3.99
CA ALA A 70 -11.64 9.09 -5.16
C ALA A 70 -11.46 10.60 -5.44
N LYS A 71 -12.52 11.40 -5.38
CA LYS A 71 -12.43 12.86 -5.55
C LYS A 71 -11.51 13.52 -4.52
N GLU A 72 -11.65 13.14 -3.25
CA GLU A 72 -10.80 13.66 -2.17
C GLU A 72 -9.32 13.36 -2.44
N VAL A 73 -9.01 12.12 -2.82
CA VAL A 73 -7.62 11.71 -3.11
C VAL A 73 -7.08 12.45 -4.33
N VAL A 74 -7.83 12.53 -5.42
CA VAL A 74 -7.43 13.25 -6.64
C VAL A 74 -7.11 14.71 -6.34
N ARG A 75 -7.93 15.39 -5.54
CA ARG A 75 -7.71 16.79 -5.12
C ARG A 75 -6.41 16.98 -4.34
N ASN A 76 -6.04 16.01 -3.51
CA ASN A 76 -4.80 16.06 -2.74
C ASN A 76 -3.56 15.72 -3.59
N LEU A 77 -3.74 15.07 -4.73
CA LEU A 77 -2.66 14.67 -5.64
C LEU A 77 -2.34 15.74 -6.69
N THR A 78 -3.28 16.63 -7.01
CA THR A 78 -3.13 17.62 -8.09
C THR A 78 -2.05 18.68 -7.85
N ASP A 79 -1.53 18.83 -6.64
CA ASP A 79 -0.41 19.73 -6.35
C ASP A 79 0.89 19.17 -6.94
N GLY A 80 1.33 19.75 -8.07
CA GLY A 80 2.61 19.41 -8.70
C GLY A 80 2.58 18.24 -9.69
N LEU A 81 1.39 17.78 -10.10
CA LEU A 81 1.26 16.78 -11.18
C LEU A 81 1.43 17.44 -12.56
N GLU A 82 2.45 17.01 -13.28
CA GLU A 82 2.68 17.35 -14.70
C GLU A 82 1.94 16.38 -15.66
N GLY A 83 1.06 15.52 -15.14
CA GLY A 83 0.39 14.46 -15.89
C GLY A 83 -1.05 14.20 -15.48
N ASP A 84 -1.76 13.47 -16.35
CA ASP A 84 -3.17 13.12 -16.13
C ASP A 84 -3.34 12.11 -14.98
N ILE A 85 -4.45 12.27 -14.25
CA ILE A 85 -4.92 11.28 -13.28
C ILE A 85 -6.08 10.50 -13.90
N ILE A 86 -5.94 9.18 -14.01
CA ILE A 86 -6.96 8.29 -14.55
C ILE A 86 -7.63 7.55 -13.39
N VAL A 87 -8.94 7.77 -13.22
CA VAL A 87 -9.77 7.06 -12.24
C VAL A 87 -10.55 5.94 -12.94
N TRP A 88 -10.17 4.70 -12.67
CA TRP A 88 -10.79 3.49 -13.21
C TRP A 88 -11.95 3.02 -12.32
N LEU A 89 -13.16 3.05 -12.85
CA LEU A 89 -14.31 2.38 -12.24
C LEU A 89 -14.31 0.90 -12.66
N ARG A 90 -14.21 0.00 -11.67
CA ARG A 90 -14.21 -1.46 -11.90
C ARG A 90 -15.60 -1.96 -12.30
N GLY A 91 -15.67 -3.22 -12.71
CA GLY A 91 -16.96 -3.89 -12.94
C GLY A 91 -17.80 -3.89 -11.66
N GLY A 92 -19.09 -3.56 -11.79
CA GLY A 92 -20.00 -3.50 -10.65
C GLY A 92 -21.43 -3.22 -11.09
N ARG A 93 -22.40 -3.63 -10.26
CA ARG A 93 -23.83 -3.43 -10.56
C ARG A 93 -24.29 -1.98 -10.36
N ALA A 94 -23.72 -1.30 -9.37
CA ALA A 94 -24.10 0.06 -8.98
C ALA A 94 -22.97 0.73 -8.21
N TYR A 95 -22.82 2.04 -8.42
CA TYR A 95 -21.98 2.93 -7.62
C TYR A 95 -22.90 3.90 -6.90
N ALA A 96 -23.06 3.72 -5.59
CA ALA A 96 -23.93 4.56 -4.80
C ALA A 96 -23.34 5.98 -4.70
N LEU A 97 -24.18 6.96 -5.01
CA LEU A 97 -23.89 8.37 -4.83
C LEU A 97 -24.83 8.90 -3.74
N GLU A 98 -24.26 9.48 -2.69
CA GLU A 98 -25.04 10.14 -1.64
C GLU A 98 -25.60 11.48 -2.14
N ASP A 99 -24.85 12.14 -3.02
CA ASP A 99 -25.17 13.43 -3.62
C ASP A 99 -24.88 13.43 -5.13
N THR A 100 -25.36 14.46 -5.83
CA THR A 100 -25.06 14.64 -7.26
C THR A 100 -23.55 14.75 -7.49
N LEU A 101 -23.03 13.95 -8.42
CA LEU A 101 -21.63 14.02 -8.82
C LEU A 101 -21.38 15.30 -9.64
N VAL A 102 -20.89 16.34 -8.96
CA VAL A 102 -20.53 17.63 -9.59
C VAL A 102 -19.02 17.68 -9.87
N PHE A 103 -18.67 18.09 -11.08
CA PHE A 103 -17.31 18.46 -11.48
C PHE A 103 -17.24 19.98 -11.55
N THR A 104 -16.37 20.57 -10.74
CA THR A 104 -16.14 22.02 -10.70
C THR A 104 -14.73 22.32 -11.17
N GLU A 105 -14.51 23.50 -11.76
CA GLU A 105 -13.17 24.01 -11.94
C GLU A 105 -12.58 24.35 -10.58
N GLU A 106 -11.68 23.51 -10.08
CA GLU A 106 -10.92 23.76 -8.86
C GLU A 106 -9.57 24.35 -9.27
N ARG A 107 -9.52 25.68 -9.39
CA ARG A 107 -8.26 26.40 -9.61
C ARG A 107 -7.53 26.46 -8.27
N LEU A 108 -6.58 25.55 -8.06
CA LEU A 108 -5.62 25.59 -6.96
C LEU A 108 -5.05 27.02 -6.87
N ARG A 109 -5.14 27.63 -5.68
CA ARG A 109 -4.58 28.96 -5.38
C ARG A 109 -3.19 28.84 -4.83
#